data_AF-A0A968MZH1-F1
#
_entry.id   AF-A0A968MZH1-F1
#
_cell.length_a   1.000
_cell.length_b   1.000
_cell.length_c   1.000
_cell.angle_alpha   90.00
_cell.angle_beta   90.00
_cell.angle_gamma   90.00
#
_symmetry.space_group_name_H-M   'P 1'
#
loop_
_entity.id
_entity.type
_entity.pdbx_description
1 polymer ?
#
loop_
_entity_poly.entity_id
_entity_poly.type
_entity_poly.pdbx_seq_one_letter_code
_entity_poly.pdbx_strand_id
1 'polypeptide(L)'
;MKSIGFMQLVDQYNNVPYSKAFDLAENMLTPYDKGPDIYASLITELEAADELLKNAKVSENLDINTADIMFKGDLEMWRKLGNTQRLRMLMHQSELLGNAGLKTEIDKIVANGGGFLEAGESADVQPGYAKDVDKQNPYWNTFNINDAGGLDNYNRANNYFLDLLRSNDDIRYTRFYSKAATPTNGEEYVGFIYGFDYPEGTPENLKKSSANSSNVAGPGIAIGPDMAQWLFTSFEMYVFASGSYSTWGFGWRCQSYVRSCCNRVISLVKCCKCS
;
A
#
# COMPACT_ATOMS: atom_id res chain seq x y z
N MET A 1 -14.17 -0.83 -3.20
CA MET A 1 -13.84 -1.36 -1.85
C MET A 1 -13.85 -2.89 -1.79
N LYS A 2 -14.98 -3.57 -2.07
CA LYS A 2 -15.08 -5.05 -2.08
C LYS A 2 -13.90 -5.74 -2.78
N SER A 3 -13.53 -5.28 -3.97
CA SER A 3 -12.40 -5.84 -4.73
C SER A 3 -11.06 -5.82 -3.98
N ILE A 4 -10.74 -4.74 -3.25
CA ILE A 4 -9.47 -4.64 -2.52
C ILE A 4 -9.39 -5.71 -1.43
N GLY A 5 -10.47 -5.90 -0.67
CA GLY A 5 -10.53 -6.91 0.40
C GLY A 5 -10.47 -8.34 -0.14
N PHE A 6 -11.26 -8.67 -1.16
CA PHE A 6 -11.23 -10.03 -1.72
C PHE A 6 -9.95 -10.35 -2.48
N MET A 7 -9.32 -9.38 -3.15
CA MET A 7 -8.00 -9.57 -3.74
C MET A 7 -6.99 -10.00 -2.67
N GLN A 8 -6.94 -9.31 -1.52
CA GLN A 8 -6.06 -9.70 -0.41
C GLN A 8 -6.37 -11.10 0.13
N LEU A 9 -7.65 -11.46 0.24
CA LEU A 9 -8.05 -12.81 0.68
C LEU A 9 -7.61 -13.89 -0.32
N VAL A 10 -7.81 -13.66 -1.62
CA VAL A 10 -7.38 -14.61 -2.66
C VAL A 10 -5.85 -14.68 -2.74
N ASP A 11 -5.14 -13.57 -2.61
CA ASP A 11 -3.67 -13.58 -2.64
C ASP A 11 -3.07 -14.36 -1.46
N GLN A 12 -3.77 -14.36 -0.31
CA GLN A 12 -3.32 -15.06 0.89
C GLN A 12 -3.75 -16.53 0.96
N TYR A 13 -4.97 -16.85 0.52
CA TYR A 13 -5.61 -18.15 0.73
C TYR A 13 -6.04 -18.86 -0.56
N ASN A 14 -5.92 -18.18 -1.71
CA ASN A 14 -6.41 -18.60 -3.01
C ASN A 14 -7.94 -18.74 -3.06
N ASN A 15 -8.45 -19.94 -2.80
CA ASN A 15 -9.89 -20.16 -2.80
C ASN A 15 -10.47 -19.62 -1.51
N VAL A 16 -11.55 -18.85 -1.60
CA VAL A 16 -12.25 -18.26 -0.43
C VAL A 16 -13.75 -18.20 -0.69
N PRO A 17 -14.60 -18.15 0.36
CA PRO A 17 -16.03 -17.88 0.20
C PRO A 17 -16.25 -16.51 -0.46
N TYR A 18 -16.93 -16.45 -1.60
CA TYR A 18 -17.10 -15.19 -2.36
C TYR A 18 -18.54 -14.98 -2.87
N SER A 19 -18.99 -15.72 -3.88
CA SER A 19 -20.26 -15.50 -4.58
C SER A 19 -21.48 -15.62 -3.68
N LYS A 20 -21.37 -16.45 -2.63
CA LYS A 20 -22.44 -16.72 -1.65
C LYS A 20 -22.13 -16.20 -0.24
N ALA A 21 -21.02 -15.49 -0.05
CA ALA A 21 -20.49 -15.17 1.29
C ALA A 21 -21.38 -14.23 2.11
N PHE A 22 -22.21 -13.41 1.46
CA PHE A 22 -23.09 -12.45 2.12
C PHE A 22 -24.57 -12.86 2.13
N ASP A 23 -24.86 -14.09 1.69
CA ASP A 23 -26.20 -14.67 1.75
C ASP A 23 -26.27 -15.67 2.92
N LEU A 24 -26.20 -15.14 4.14
CA LEU A 24 -26.18 -15.94 5.36
C LEU A 24 -27.51 -16.65 5.64
N ALA A 25 -28.61 -16.18 5.03
CA ALA A 25 -29.93 -16.75 5.21
C ALA A 25 -30.03 -18.11 4.49
N GLU A 26 -29.51 -18.21 3.26
CA GLU A 26 -29.60 -19.44 2.47
C GLU A 26 -28.29 -20.24 2.44
N ASN A 27 -27.14 -19.61 2.73
CA ASN A 27 -25.81 -20.20 2.54
C ASN A 27 -24.91 -20.06 3.78
N MET A 28 -25.43 -20.45 4.95
CA MET A 28 -24.68 -20.44 6.24
C MET A 28 -23.33 -21.19 6.18
N LEU A 29 -23.24 -22.25 5.36
CA LEU A 29 -21.98 -22.90 5.00
C LEU A 29 -21.62 -22.52 3.57
N THR A 30 -20.97 -21.38 3.42
CA THR A 30 -20.63 -20.86 2.10
C THR A 30 -19.50 -21.69 1.47
N PRO A 31 -19.71 -22.24 0.26
CA PRO A 31 -18.64 -22.91 -0.47
C PRO A 31 -17.55 -21.92 -0.87
N TYR A 32 -16.35 -22.44 -1.07
CA TYR A 32 -15.20 -21.68 -1.51
C TYR A 32 -15.24 -21.59 -3.03
N ASP A 33 -15.14 -20.36 -3.55
CA ASP A 33 -14.97 -20.13 -4.98
C ASP A 33 -13.50 -20.18 -5.34
N LYS A 34 -13.19 -20.48 -6.60
CA LYS A 34 -11.81 -20.56 -7.06
C LYS A 34 -11.20 -19.18 -7.18
N GLY A 35 -9.97 -18.99 -6.73
CA GLY A 35 -9.25 -17.72 -6.83
C GLY A 35 -9.31 -17.06 -8.22
N PRO A 36 -9.03 -17.79 -9.32
CA PRO A 36 -9.14 -17.24 -10.68
C PRO A 36 -10.54 -16.74 -11.04
N ASP A 37 -11.59 -17.44 -10.61
CA ASP A 37 -12.99 -17.07 -10.90
C ASP A 37 -13.38 -15.80 -10.10
N ILE A 38 -12.89 -15.69 -8.86
CA ILE A 38 -13.07 -14.49 -8.03
C ILE A 38 -12.40 -13.29 -8.68
N TYR A 39 -11.14 -13.43 -9.16
CA TYR A 39 -10.44 -12.36 -9.86
C TYR A 39 -11.20 -11.87 -11.10
N ALA A 40 -11.66 -12.81 -11.94
CA ALA A 40 -12.43 -12.47 -13.13
C ALA A 40 -13.75 -11.74 -12.79
N SER A 41 -14.45 -12.19 -11.73
CA SER A 41 -15.66 -11.54 -11.24
C SER A 41 -15.36 -10.13 -10.74
N LEU A 42 -14.32 -9.95 -9.92
CA LEU A 42 -13.93 -8.65 -9.38
C LEU A 42 -13.52 -7.64 -10.46
N ILE A 43 -12.81 -8.08 -11.50
CA ILE A 43 -12.46 -7.21 -12.64
C ILE A 43 -13.74 -6.76 -13.35
N THR A 44 -14.69 -7.67 -13.58
CA THR A 44 -15.99 -7.35 -14.19
C THR A 44 -16.81 -6.38 -13.31
N GLU A 45 -16.80 -6.57 -11.99
CA GLU A 45 -17.46 -5.66 -11.06
C GLU A 45 -16.83 -4.25 -11.07
N LEU A 46 -15.52 -4.14 -11.23
CA LEU A 46 -14.83 -2.86 -11.35
C LEU A 46 -15.13 -2.17 -12.68
N GLU A 47 -15.30 -2.91 -13.78
CA GLU A 47 -15.79 -2.36 -15.05
C GLU A 47 -17.20 -1.78 -14.91
N ALA A 48 -18.11 -2.53 -14.30
CA ALA A 48 -19.46 -2.07 -14.03
C ALA A 48 -19.48 -0.85 -13.09
N ALA A 49 -18.61 -0.84 -12.08
CA ALA A 49 -18.47 0.29 -11.16
C ALA A 49 -17.99 1.57 -11.87
N ASP A 50 -17.06 1.47 -12.83
CA ASP A 50 -16.62 2.64 -13.61
C ASP A 50 -17.78 3.26 -14.39
N GLU A 51 -18.60 2.43 -15.06
CA GLU A 51 -19.76 2.90 -15.81
C GLU A 51 -20.83 3.51 -14.89
N LEU A 52 -21.05 2.95 -13.70
CA LEU A 52 -21.95 3.54 -12.71
C LEU A 52 -21.45 4.91 -12.24
N LEU A 53 -20.16 5.03 -11.90
CA LEU A 53 -19.55 6.27 -11.43
C LEU A 53 -19.52 7.34 -12.53
N LYS A 54 -19.27 6.96 -13.77
CA LYS A 54 -19.27 7.85 -14.93
C LYS A 54 -20.62 8.55 -15.15
N ASN A 55 -21.71 7.86 -14.82
CA ASN A 55 -23.08 8.37 -14.99
C ASN A 55 -23.69 8.91 -13.68
N ALA A 56 -22.97 8.85 -12.56
CA ALA A 56 -23.46 9.29 -11.26
C ALA A 56 -23.50 10.82 -11.15
N LYS A 57 -24.42 11.33 -10.33
CA LYS A 57 -24.57 12.76 -10.05
C LYS A 57 -24.42 13.01 -8.56
N VAL A 58 -23.27 13.59 -8.18
CA VAL A 58 -22.93 13.93 -6.79
C VAL A 58 -24.02 14.80 -6.13
N SER A 59 -24.61 15.73 -6.89
CA SER A 59 -25.66 16.63 -6.40
C SER A 59 -26.93 15.93 -5.90
N GLU A 60 -27.17 14.68 -6.29
CA GLU A 60 -28.33 13.89 -5.84
C GLU A 60 -28.08 13.21 -4.48
N ASN A 61 -26.85 13.26 -3.97
CA ASN A 61 -26.48 12.74 -2.65
C ASN A 61 -25.91 13.87 -1.77
N LEU A 62 -26.76 14.43 -0.91
CA LEU A 62 -26.43 15.62 -0.11
C LEU A 62 -25.33 15.38 0.93
N ASP A 63 -25.12 14.13 1.35
CA ASP A 63 -24.21 13.79 2.45
C ASP A 63 -22.89 13.17 1.96
N ILE A 64 -22.71 12.99 0.65
CA ILE A 64 -21.57 12.26 0.07
C ILE A 64 -20.22 12.85 0.48
N ASN A 65 -20.11 14.17 0.62
CA ASN A 65 -18.87 14.85 1.03
C ASN A 65 -18.43 14.48 2.46
N THR A 66 -19.38 14.09 3.32
CA THR A 66 -19.12 13.66 4.69
C THR A 66 -19.08 12.14 4.84
N ALA A 67 -19.89 11.42 4.06
CA ALA A 67 -19.97 9.96 4.09
C ALA A 67 -18.75 9.31 3.40
N ASP A 68 -18.26 9.89 2.31
CA ASP A 68 -17.02 9.47 1.67
C ASP A 68 -15.82 10.09 2.39
N ILE A 69 -15.21 9.31 3.26
CA ILE A 69 -14.04 9.74 4.01
C ILE A 69 -12.75 9.83 3.17
N MET A 70 -12.72 9.16 2.00
CA MET A 70 -11.52 8.99 1.18
C MET A 70 -11.39 10.10 0.12
N PHE A 71 -12.42 10.27 -0.71
CA PHE A 71 -12.38 11.22 -1.84
C PHE A 71 -13.44 12.31 -1.76
N LYS A 72 -14.21 12.36 -0.67
CA LYS A 72 -15.20 13.43 -0.41
C LYS A 72 -16.18 13.61 -1.58
N GLY A 73 -16.57 12.51 -2.24
CA GLY A 73 -17.48 12.53 -3.37
C GLY A 73 -16.84 12.81 -4.73
N ASP A 74 -15.51 12.87 -4.82
CA ASP A 74 -14.81 12.99 -6.10
C ASP A 74 -14.92 11.67 -6.90
N LEU A 75 -15.86 11.66 -7.84
CA LEU A 75 -16.11 10.52 -8.71
C LEU A 75 -14.94 10.20 -9.65
N GLU A 76 -14.17 11.22 -10.07
CA GLU A 76 -13.00 11.00 -10.93
C GLU A 76 -11.93 10.21 -10.18
N MET A 77 -11.67 10.59 -8.93
CA MET A 77 -10.74 9.86 -8.05
C MET A 77 -11.21 8.42 -7.78
N TRP A 78 -12.51 8.18 -7.59
CA TRP A 78 -13.05 6.83 -7.46
C TRP A 78 -12.87 5.99 -8.73
N ARG A 79 -13.09 6.57 -9.92
CA ARG A 79 -12.86 5.90 -11.21
C ARG A 79 -11.38 5.56 -11.40
N LYS A 80 -10.49 6.50 -11.11
CA LYS A 80 -9.03 6.29 -11.12
C LYS A 80 -8.61 5.18 -10.16
N LEU A 81 -9.11 5.16 -8.92
CA LEU A 81 -8.82 4.09 -7.97
C LEU A 81 -9.33 2.74 -8.47
N GLY A 82 -10.54 2.68 -9.05
CA GLY A 82 -11.09 1.46 -9.64
C GLY A 82 -10.19 0.90 -10.74
N ASN A 83 -9.76 1.74 -11.68
CA ASN A 83 -8.84 1.36 -12.74
C ASN A 83 -7.45 0.97 -12.22
N THR A 84 -6.93 1.69 -11.21
CA THR A 84 -5.67 1.34 -10.55
C THR A 84 -5.74 -0.02 -9.84
N GLN A 85 -6.88 -0.35 -9.21
CA GLN A 85 -7.10 -1.67 -8.62
C GLN A 85 -7.17 -2.75 -9.71
N ARG A 86 -7.82 -2.49 -10.85
CA ARG A 86 -7.79 -3.43 -12.01
C ARG A 86 -6.36 -3.68 -12.46
N LEU A 87 -5.54 -2.63 -12.62
CA LEU A 87 -4.13 -2.77 -12.99
C LEU A 87 -3.34 -3.64 -11.99
N ARG A 88 -3.55 -3.43 -10.68
CA ARG A 88 -2.93 -4.28 -9.64
C ARG A 88 -3.30 -5.75 -9.81
N MET A 89 -4.58 -6.03 -10.00
CA MET A 89 -5.05 -7.41 -10.17
C MET A 89 -4.49 -8.05 -11.44
N LEU A 90 -4.42 -7.30 -12.55
CA LEU A 90 -3.83 -7.77 -13.80
C LEU A 90 -2.33 -8.10 -13.63
N MET A 91 -1.58 -7.31 -12.85
CA MET A 91 -0.20 -7.65 -12.53
C MET A 91 -0.08 -8.98 -11.80
N HIS A 92 -0.93 -9.24 -10.81
CA HIS A 92 -0.89 -10.49 -10.06
C HIS A 92 -1.19 -11.69 -10.98
N GLN A 93 -1.93 -11.46 -12.06
CA GLN A 93 -2.27 -12.47 -13.07
C GLN A 93 -1.40 -12.42 -14.33
N SER A 94 -0.28 -11.67 -14.33
CA SER A 94 0.47 -11.38 -15.56
C SER A 94 0.97 -12.64 -16.28
N GLU A 95 1.47 -13.60 -15.52
CA GLU A 95 1.95 -14.88 -16.05
C GLU A 95 0.81 -15.77 -16.56
N LEU A 96 -0.36 -15.70 -15.94
CA LEU A 96 -1.54 -16.49 -16.33
C LEU A 96 -2.18 -15.97 -17.62
N LEU A 97 -2.32 -14.64 -17.72
CA LEU A 97 -2.97 -13.99 -18.86
C LEU A 97 -2.03 -13.88 -20.08
N GLY A 98 -0.72 -13.82 -19.83
CA GLY A 98 0.27 -13.50 -20.84
C GLY A 98 0.08 -12.11 -21.46
N ASN A 99 0.99 -11.72 -22.35
CA ASN A 99 0.99 -10.37 -22.91
C ASN A 99 -0.30 -10.02 -23.68
N ALA A 100 -0.90 -10.97 -24.40
CA ALA A 100 -2.11 -10.72 -25.18
C ALA A 100 -3.36 -10.48 -24.29
N GLY A 101 -3.52 -11.29 -23.24
CA GLY A 101 -4.61 -11.12 -22.28
C GLY A 101 -4.48 -9.82 -21.50
N LEU A 102 -3.28 -9.53 -20.99
CA LEU A 102 -2.98 -8.27 -20.32
C LEU A 102 -3.27 -7.06 -21.20
N LYS A 103 -2.79 -7.07 -22.45
CA LYS A 103 -3.02 -5.97 -23.38
C LYS A 103 -4.52 -5.74 -23.59
N THR A 104 -5.28 -6.81 -23.78
CA THR A 104 -6.73 -6.72 -23.98
C THR A 104 -7.41 -6.02 -22.80
N GLU A 105 -7.10 -6.42 -21.57
CA GLU A 105 -7.71 -5.82 -20.38
C GLU A 105 -7.23 -4.38 -20.13
N ILE A 106 -5.96 -4.08 -20.42
CA ILE A 106 -5.44 -2.71 -20.29
C ILE A 106 -6.05 -1.78 -21.35
N ASP A 107 -6.25 -2.26 -22.59
CA ASP A 107 -6.90 -1.48 -23.64
C ASP A 107 -8.33 -1.06 -23.22
N LYS A 108 -9.06 -1.93 -22.48
CA LYS A 108 -10.37 -1.57 -21.90
C LYS A 108 -10.27 -0.46 -20.86
N ILE A 109 -9.25 -0.50 -19.98
CA ILE A 109 -8.99 0.55 -19.00
C ILE A 109 -8.68 1.88 -19.70
N VAL A 110 -7.89 1.86 -20.78
CA VAL A 110 -7.59 3.07 -21.55
C VAL A 110 -8.85 3.60 -22.25
N ALA A 111 -9.67 2.72 -22.82
CA ALA A 111 -10.86 3.08 -23.58
C ALA A 111 -11.98 3.69 -22.70
N ASN A 112 -12.06 3.36 -21.41
CA ASN A 112 -13.10 3.89 -20.53
C ASN A 112 -12.91 5.39 -20.19
N GLY A 113 -11.71 5.93 -20.41
CA GLY A 113 -11.38 7.34 -20.23
C GLY A 113 -11.35 7.81 -18.77
N GLY A 114 -11.43 6.92 -17.78
CA GLY A 114 -11.38 7.26 -16.36
C GLY A 114 -9.96 7.49 -15.83
N GLY A 115 -8.93 7.09 -16.58
CA GLY A 115 -7.53 7.19 -16.17
C GLY A 115 -7.20 6.26 -14.99
N PHE A 116 -6.06 6.49 -14.35
CA PHE A 116 -5.61 5.79 -13.15
C PHE A 116 -4.98 6.81 -12.20
N LEU A 117 -4.75 6.42 -10.94
CA LEU A 117 -4.12 7.31 -9.97
C LEU A 117 -2.75 7.79 -10.47
N GLU A 118 -2.55 9.10 -10.47
CA GLU A 118 -1.32 9.76 -10.90
C GLU A 118 -0.42 10.18 -9.72
N ALA A 119 0.67 10.87 -10.04
CA ALA A 119 1.67 11.32 -9.09
C ALA A 119 1.05 12.26 -8.05
N GLY A 120 1.00 11.85 -6.79
CA GLY A 120 0.36 12.64 -5.73
C GLY A 120 -1.14 12.37 -5.55
N GLU A 121 -1.73 11.49 -6.35
CA GLU A 121 -3.08 10.98 -6.16
C GLU A 121 -2.98 9.66 -5.39
N SER A 122 -3.12 9.73 -4.06
CA SER A 122 -3.18 8.55 -3.19
C SER A 122 -4.61 8.36 -2.71
N ALA A 123 -4.98 7.10 -2.43
CA ALA A 123 -6.19 6.75 -1.73
C ALA A 123 -5.83 6.51 -0.26
N ASP A 124 -6.02 7.55 0.54
CA ASP A 124 -5.80 7.51 1.98
C ASP A 124 -7.09 7.77 2.75
N VAL A 125 -7.14 7.25 3.97
CA VAL A 125 -8.31 7.36 4.83
C VAL A 125 -7.94 8.03 6.14
N GLN A 126 -8.77 8.99 6.52
CA GLN A 126 -8.67 9.68 7.79
C GLN A 126 -10.06 9.72 8.46
N PRO A 127 -10.47 8.65 9.14
CA PRO A 127 -11.77 8.57 9.81
C PRO A 127 -11.83 9.42 11.09
N GLY A 128 -10.75 10.12 11.47
CA GLY A 128 -10.65 10.90 12.70
C GLY A 128 -9.54 10.41 13.62
N TYR A 129 -8.45 9.86 13.06
CA TYR A 129 -7.27 9.48 13.83
C TYR A 129 -6.75 10.67 14.60
N ALA A 130 -6.46 10.43 15.89
CA ALA A 130 -6.00 11.43 16.83
C ALA A 130 -5.10 10.77 17.87
N LYS A 131 -4.30 11.57 18.59
CA LYS A 131 -3.51 11.09 19.72
C LYS A 131 -4.40 10.89 20.97
N ASP A 132 -5.41 10.04 20.84
CA ASP A 132 -6.38 9.68 21.87
C ASP A 132 -6.46 8.16 21.99
N VAL A 133 -6.90 7.69 23.16
CA VAL A 133 -7.14 6.27 23.45
C VAL A 133 -8.08 5.67 22.39
N ASP A 134 -7.70 4.53 21.82
CA ASP A 134 -8.41 3.80 20.77
C ASP A 134 -8.67 4.59 19.45
N LYS A 135 -8.03 5.75 19.27
CA LYS A 135 -8.20 6.59 18.06
C LYS A 135 -6.91 6.86 17.30
N GLN A 136 -5.78 6.29 17.72
CA GLN A 136 -4.54 6.47 16.98
C GLN A 136 -4.57 5.70 15.66
N ASN A 137 -3.82 6.20 14.68
CA ASN A 137 -3.53 5.49 13.46
C ASN A 137 -2.96 4.08 13.79
N PRO A 138 -3.53 2.98 13.23
CA PRO A 138 -3.15 1.63 13.59
C PRO A 138 -1.67 1.30 13.33
N TYR A 139 -1.07 1.89 12.28
CA TYR A 139 0.34 1.70 11.97
C TYR A 139 1.23 2.36 13.02
N TRP A 140 0.94 3.61 13.38
CA TRP A 140 1.66 4.32 14.45
C TRP A 140 1.55 3.58 15.78
N ASN A 141 0.33 3.17 16.15
CA ASN A 141 0.06 2.49 17.41
C ASN A 141 0.79 1.14 17.52
N THR A 142 0.93 0.42 16.40
CA THR A 142 1.58 -0.90 16.37
C THR A 142 3.10 -0.82 16.29
N PHE A 143 3.64 0.07 15.45
CA PHE A 143 5.07 0.06 15.09
C PHE A 143 5.87 1.21 15.71
N ASN A 144 5.23 2.15 16.39
CA ASN A 144 5.92 3.27 17.03
C ASN A 144 5.60 3.37 18.52
N ILE A 145 4.57 4.14 18.87
CA ILE A 145 4.18 4.38 20.26
C ILE A 145 2.68 4.16 20.35
N ASN A 146 2.26 3.26 21.24
CA ASN A 146 0.85 3.02 21.48
C ASN A 146 0.19 4.16 22.28
N ASP A 147 -1.13 4.14 22.37
CA ASP A 147 -1.91 5.15 23.09
C ASP A 147 -1.64 5.21 24.60
N ALA A 148 -1.18 4.11 25.20
CA ALA A 148 -0.69 4.04 26.58
C ALA A 148 0.78 4.50 26.75
N GLY A 149 1.46 4.93 25.69
CA GLY A 149 2.85 5.41 25.71
C GLY A 149 3.92 4.31 25.63
N GLY A 150 3.53 3.06 25.39
CA GLY A 150 4.43 1.94 25.17
C GLY A 150 5.12 2.01 23.81
N LEU A 151 6.44 1.87 23.80
CA LEU A 151 7.26 1.87 22.58
C LEU A 151 7.29 0.48 21.93
N ASP A 152 7.31 0.43 20.60
CA ASP A 152 7.61 -0.80 19.87
C ASP A 152 9.09 -1.19 20.03
N ASN A 153 9.32 -2.31 20.72
CA ASN A 153 10.63 -2.89 20.96
C ASN A 153 10.94 -4.12 20.10
N TYR A 154 10.02 -4.53 19.21
CA TYR A 154 10.11 -5.81 18.50
C TYR A 154 10.45 -5.64 17.03
N ASN A 155 9.78 -4.72 16.32
CA ASN A 155 9.99 -4.61 14.88
C ASN A 155 11.24 -3.76 14.61
N ARG A 156 12.26 -4.40 14.03
CA ARG A 156 13.56 -3.77 13.76
C ARG A 156 13.96 -3.92 12.31
N ALA A 157 14.77 -2.97 11.84
CA ALA A 157 15.27 -2.96 10.48
C ALA A 157 15.93 -4.30 10.14
N ASN A 158 15.70 -4.77 8.92
CA ASN A 158 16.36 -5.95 8.39
C ASN A 158 17.59 -5.48 7.60
N ASN A 159 18.76 -6.04 7.91
CA ASN A 159 20.01 -5.69 7.22
C ASN A 159 19.93 -5.93 5.72
N TYR A 160 19.20 -6.96 5.25
CA TYR A 160 19.03 -7.19 3.82
C TYR A 160 18.46 -5.97 3.10
N PHE A 161 17.36 -5.40 3.60
CA PHE A 161 16.73 -4.24 2.96
C PHE A 161 17.48 -2.93 3.24
N LEU A 162 18.02 -2.78 4.46
CA LEU A 162 18.84 -1.63 4.81
C LEU A 162 20.11 -1.53 3.94
N ASP A 163 20.81 -2.65 3.76
CA ASP A 163 22.03 -2.73 2.97
C ASP A 163 21.73 -2.63 1.47
N LEU A 164 20.59 -3.15 1.00
CA LEU A 164 20.11 -2.92 -0.37
C LEU A 164 19.96 -1.42 -0.66
N LEU A 165 19.40 -0.64 0.27
CA LEU A 165 19.26 0.80 0.09
C LEU A 165 20.62 1.51 0.17
N ARG A 166 21.44 1.18 1.17
CA ARG A 166 22.76 1.80 1.36
C ARG A 166 23.70 1.54 0.19
N SER A 167 23.76 0.30 -0.30
CA SER A 167 24.61 -0.08 -1.44
C SER A 167 24.20 0.58 -2.76
N ASN A 168 22.96 1.07 -2.86
CA ASN A 168 22.46 1.83 -4.00
C ASN A 168 22.48 3.35 -3.74
N ASP A 169 23.19 3.83 -2.70
CA ASP A 169 23.22 5.22 -2.27
C ASP A 169 21.82 5.85 -2.05
N ASP A 170 20.86 5.01 -1.67
CA ASP A 170 19.46 5.38 -1.57
C ASP A 170 19.13 5.94 -0.18
N ILE A 171 19.03 7.27 -0.09
CA ILE A 171 18.74 7.99 1.16
C ILE A 171 17.41 7.60 1.83
N ARG A 172 16.51 6.86 1.14
CA ARG A 172 15.21 6.45 1.68
C ARG A 172 15.31 5.57 2.92
N TYR A 173 16.46 4.93 3.20
CA TYR A 173 16.63 4.23 4.48
C TYR A 173 16.45 5.17 5.68
N THR A 174 16.79 6.46 5.55
CA THR A 174 16.59 7.48 6.62
C THR A 174 15.12 7.82 6.89
N ARG A 175 14.22 7.29 6.06
CA ARG A 175 12.77 7.57 6.06
C ARG A 175 11.95 6.36 6.42
N PHE A 176 12.37 5.19 5.95
CA PHE A 176 11.80 3.93 6.37
C PHE A 176 12.20 3.59 7.81
N TYR A 177 13.40 3.98 8.22
CA TYR A 177 13.91 3.63 9.54
C TYR A 177 14.15 4.86 10.41
N SER A 178 13.88 4.69 11.71
CA SER A 178 14.34 5.61 12.75
C SER A 178 15.75 5.23 13.19
N LYS A 179 16.53 6.21 13.64
CA LYS A 179 17.87 5.95 14.20
C LYS A 179 17.77 5.04 15.42
N ALA A 180 18.80 4.23 15.65
CA ALA A 180 18.94 3.50 16.89
C ALA A 180 18.99 4.50 18.07
N ALA A 181 18.27 4.20 19.15
CA ALA A 181 18.22 5.07 20.34
C ALA A 181 19.58 5.14 21.06
N THR A 182 20.35 4.05 21.00
CA THR A 182 21.71 3.95 21.55
C THR A 182 22.60 3.23 20.53
N PRO A 183 23.08 3.95 19.50
CA PRO A 183 23.94 3.37 18.46
C PRO A 183 25.18 2.68 19.05
N THR A 184 25.53 1.52 18.49
CA THR A 184 26.83 0.88 18.76
C THR A 184 27.79 1.22 17.62
N ASN A 185 29.07 1.43 17.95
CA ASN A 185 30.14 1.72 16.97
C ASN A 185 29.93 2.97 16.09
N GLY A 186 29.06 3.90 16.51
CA GLY A 186 28.76 5.12 15.75
C GLY A 186 27.79 4.96 14.58
N GLU A 187 27.26 3.74 14.34
CA GLU A 187 26.30 3.48 13.27
C GLU A 187 24.88 3.83 13.72
N GLU A 188 24.32 4.92 13.19
CA GLU A 188 22.98 5.39 13.59
C GLU A 188 21.84 4.54 13.02
N TYR A 189 22.06 3.86 11.90
CA TYR A 189 21.07 2.99 11.26
C TYR A 189 21.56 1.55 11.28
N VAL A 190 20.93 0.70 12.08
CA VAL A 190 21.39 -0.67 12.34
C VAL A 190 20.22 -1.62 12.32
N GLY A 191 20.31 -2.69 11.54
CA GLY A 191 19.33 -3.75 11.52
C GLY A 191 19.85 -5.07 12.08
N PHE A 192 19.02 -6.09 11.88
CA PHE A 192 19.33 -7.49 12.16
C PHE A 192 19.32 -8.31 10.89
N ILE A 193 20.16 -9.35 10.88
CA ILE A 193 20.10 -10.38 9.85
C ILE A 193 18.90 -11.26 10.19
N TYR A 194 18.01 -11.45 9.23
CA TYR A 194 16.82 -12.28 9.41
C TYR A 194 17.21 -13.74 9.62
N GLY A 195 16.58 -14.39 10.60
CA GLY A 195 16.89 -15.78 10.97
C GLY A 195 18.28 -15.97 11.58
N PHE A 196 18.92 -14.90 12.07
CA PHE A 196 20.19 -15.03 12.79
C PHE A 196 19.96 -15.61 14.17
N ASP A 197 20.49 -16.81 14.37
CA ASP A 197 20.53 -17.45 15.68
C ASP A 197 21.82 -17.10 16.41
N TYR A 198 21.66 -16.55 17.62
CA TYR A 198 22.81 -16.33 18.50
C TYR A 198 23.35 -17.69 18.98
N PRO A 199 24.68 -17.86 19.05
CA PRO A 199 25.27 -19.07 19.62
C PRO A 199 24.67 -19.40 20.99
N GLU A 200 24.49 -20.69 21.25
CA GLU A 200 23.98 -21.16 22.54
C GLU A 200 24.84 -20.61 23.69
N GLY A 201 24.18 -20.15 24.76
CA GLY A 201 24.87 -19.55 25.90
C GLY A 201 25.31 -18.10 25.72
N THR A 202 25.01 -17.45 24.58
CA THR A 202 25.25 -16.00 24.42
C THR A 202 24.49 -15.23 25.51
N PRO A 203 25.19 -14.50 26.39
CA PRO A 203 24.57 -13.67 27.42
C PRO A 203 23.57 -12.68 26.84
N GLU A 204 22.43 -12.48 27.50
CA GLU A 204 21.36 -11.62 27.00
C GLU A 204 21.82 -10.18 26.72
N ASN A 205 22.73 -9.66 27.55
CA ASN A 205 23.32 -8.32 27.37
C ASN A 205 24.27 -8.21 26.16
N LEU A 206 24.69 -9.33 25.57
CA LEU A 206 25.48 -9.39 24.34
C LEU A 206 24.60 -9.64 23.11
N LYS A 207 23.34 -10.03 23.30
CA LYS A 207 22.36 -10.06 22.22
C LYS A 207 21.97 -8.62 21.90
N LYS A 208 21.69 -8.35 20.62
CA LYS A 208 21.37 -6.98 20.21
C LYS A 208 20.03 -6.55 20.81
N SER A 209 20.05 -5.39 21.46
CA SER A 209 18.87 -4.75 22.04
C SER A 209 18.07 -3.96 21.01
N SER A 210 16.77 -3.81 21.28
CA SER A 210 15.87 -2.93 20.54
C SER A 210 16.34 -1.47 20.53
N ALA A 211 17.09 -1.04 21.56
CA ALA A 211 17.66 0.31 21.66
C ALA A 211 18.87 0.50 20.74
N ASN A 212 19.63 -0.56 20.43
CA ASN A 212 20.81 -0.49 19.58
C ASN A 212 20.49 -0.71 18.09
N SER A 213 19.22 -0.75 17.73
CA SER A 213 18.74 -1.05 16.38
C SER A 213 17.67 -0.06 15.96
N SER A 214 17.56 0.11 14.64
CA SER A 214 16.60 0.98 14.00
C SER A 214 15.20 0.40 14.03
N ASN A 215 14.23 1.20 14.47
CA ASN A 215 12.81 0.89 14.36
C ASN A 215 12.34 1.02 12.89
N VAL A 216 11.41 0.15 12.46
CA VAL A 216 10.69 0.17 11.17
C VAL A 216 9.71 1.33 11.00
N ALA A 217 9.36 2.03 12.08
CA ALA A 217 8.57 3.26 12.06
C ALA A 217 9.48 4.49 11.89
N GLY A 218 10.08 4.62 10.70
CA GLY A 218 10.85 5.80 10.34
C GLY A 218 9.98 7.04 10.07
N PRO A 219 10.58 8.25 10.08
CA PRO A 219 9.85 9.52 9.97
C PRO A 219 9.19 9.76 8.60
N GLY A 220 9.43 8.89 7.61
CA GLY A 220 8.74 8.91 6.32
C GLY A 220 7.53 7.99 6.24
N ILE A 221 7.38 7.04 7.17
CA ILE A 221 6.24 6.11 7.21
C ILE A 221 5.35 6.42 8.42
N ALA A 222 5.92 6.49 9.63
CA ALA A 222 5.21 6.86 10.85
C ALA A 222 5.40 8.35 11.12
N ILE A 223 4.60 9.19 10.45
CA ILE A 223 4.71 10.65 10.54
C ILE A 223 4.12 11.16 11.86
N GLY A 224 2.99 10.59 12.29
CA GLY A 224 2.29 10.98 13.51
C GLY A 224 1.15 10.01 13.89
N PRO A 225 0.65 10.06 15.13
CA PRO A 225 -0.47 9.24 15.58
C PRO A 225 -1.80 9.60 14.90
N ASP A 226 -1.90 10.81 14.35
CA ASP A 226 -3.05 11.38 13.65
C ASP A 226 -2.88 11.33 12.12
N MET A 227 -1.90 10.58 11.60
CA MET A 227 -1.70 10.49 10.15
C MET A 227 -2.83 9.69 9.47
N ALA A 228 -3.15 10.06 8.22
CA ALA A 228 -4.03 9.26 7.39
C ALA A 228 -3.41 7.89 7.10
N GLN A 229 -4.24 6.86 6.97
CA GLN A 229 -3.82 5.52 6.60
C GLN A 229 -3.89 5.36 5.08
N TRP A 230 -2.80 4.94 4.46
CA TRP A 230 -2.77 4.64 3.03
C TRP A 230 -3.45 3.30 2.74
N LEU A 231 -4.38 3.31 1.78
CA LEU A 231 -4.94 2.09 1.19
C LEU A 231 -4.31 1.79 -0.17
N PHE A 232 -4.15 2.83 -0.97
CA PHE A 232 -3.43 2.82 -2.24
C PHE A 232 -2.60 4.08 -2.32
N THR A 233 -1.39 3.95 -2.84
CA THR A 233 -0.50 5.10 -2.96
C THR A 233 -0.15 5.36 -4.40
N SER A 234 0.10 6.63 -4.71
CA SER A 234 0.61 7.01 -6.04
C SER A 234 1.93 6.32 -6.39
N PHE A 235 2.67 5.78 -5.41
CA PHE A 235 3.90 5.04 -5.68
C PHE A 235 3.64 3.60 -6.16
N GLU A 236 2.57 2.93 -5.77
CA GLU A 236 2.34 1.56 -6.26
C GLU A 236 2.13 1.55 -7.79
N MET A 237 1.68 2.68 -8.34
CA MET A 237 1.58 2.91 -9.78
C MET A 237 2.91 2.84 -10.53
N TYR A 238 4.05 3.05 -9.87
CA TYR A 238 5.36 2.86 -10.51
C TYR A 238 5.59 1.43 -10.94
N VAL A 239 5.19 0.47 -10.12
CA VAL A 239 5.39 -0.94 -10.39
C VAL A 239 4.62 -1.31 -11.66
N PHE A 240 3.41 -0.77 -11.80
CA PHE A 240 2.57 -0.93 -12.99
C PHE A 240 3.16 -0.24 -14.23
N ALA A 241 3.71 0.96 -14.08
CA ALA A 241 4.39 1.69 -15.15
C ALA A 241 5.70 1.01 -15.60
N SER A 242 6.46 0.41 -14.69
CA SER A 242 7.71 -0.31 -15.01
C SER A 242 7.47 -1.65 -15.68
N GLY A 243 6.43 -2.40 -15.26
CA GLY A 243 6.01 -3.62 -15.97
C GLY A 243 5.52 -3.32 -17.39
N SER A 244 4.90 -2.15 -17.59
CA SER A 244 4.44 -1.72 -18.90
C SER A 244 5.56 -1.29 -19.86
N TYR A 245 6.74 -0.94 -19.34
CA TYR A 245 7.89 -0.49 -20.14
C TYR A 245 8.63 -1.64 -20.83
N SER A 246 8.72 -2.81 -20.20
CA SER A 246 9.47 -3.95 -20.76
C SER A 246 8.67 -4.73 -21.82
N THR A 247 7.34 -4.66 -21.82
CA THR A 247 6.52 -5.58 -22.63
C THR A 247 5.17 -5.05 -23.14
N TRP A 248 4.60 -3.94 -22.63
CA TRP A 248 3.15 -3.63 -22.81
C TRP A 248 2.81 -2.30 -23.52
N GLY A 249 3.77 -1.57 -24.07
CA GLY A 249 3.50 -0.49 -25.04
C GLY A 249 3.25 0.92 -24.48
N PHE A 250 3.50 1.18 -23.19
CA PHE A 250 3.31 2.51 -22.54
C PHE A 250 4.54 3.45 -22.63
N GLY A 251 5.37 3.30 -23.67
CA GLY A 251 6.77 3.77 -23.70
C GLY A 251 7.04 5.24 -23.35
N TRP A 252 6.12 6.18 -23.60
CA TRP A 252 6.39 7.62 -23.45
C TRP A 252 5.80 8.26 -22.18
N ARG A 253 4.66 7.77 -21.66
CA ARG A 253 4.06 8.31 -20.42
C ARG A 253 4.72 7.75 -19.15
N CYS A 254 5.31 6.55 -19.21
CA CYS A 254 5.92 5.92 -18.03
C CYS A 254 7.26 6.54 -17.62
N GLN A 255 8.09 7.01 -18.55
CA GLN A 255 9.45 7.48 -18.22
C GLN A 255 9.44 8.84 -17.50
N SER A 256 8.55 9.75 -17.91
CA SER A 256 8.31 11.03 -17.23
C SER A 256 7.61 10.82 -15.89
N TYR A 257 6.67 9.87 -15.82
CA TYR A 257 5.98 9.51 -14.58
C TYR A 257 6.93 8.89 -13.55
N VAL A 258 7.81 7.97 -13.96
CA VAL A 258 8.84 7.35 -13.10
C VAL A 258 9.79 8.42 -12.55
N ARG A 259 10.25 9.38 -13.37
CA ARG A 259 11.09 10.48 -12.87
C ARG A 259 10.34 11.45 -11.96
N SER A 260 9.12 11.84 -12.33
CA SER A 260 8.29 12.78 -11.58
C SER A 260 7.98 12.24 -10.19
N CYS A 261 7.50 11.01 -10.12
CA CYS A 261 7.22 10.40 -8.86
C CYS A 261 8.55 10.14 -8.10
N CYS A 262 9.69 9.76 -8.72
CA CYS A 262 10.93 9.42 -7.97
C CYS A 262 11.46 10.67 -7.29
N ASN A 263 11.46 11.76 -8.04
CA ASN A 263 11.72 13.09 -7.50
C ASN A 263 10.70 13.46 -6.43
N ARG A 264 9.45 12.98 -6.51
CA ARG A 264 8.42 13.25 -5.50
C ARG A 264 8.57 12.43 -4.23
N VAL A 265 8.90 11.14 -4.30
CA VAL A 265 9.32 10.33 -3.15
C VAL A 265 10.51 11.02 -2.47
N ILE A 266 11.46 11.54 -3.24
CA ILE A 266 12.57 12.35 -2.74
C ILE A 266 12.12 13.76 -2.26
N SER A 267 11.01 14.33 -2.76
CA SER A 267 10.50 15.66 -2.38
C SER A 267 9.59 15.65 -1.14
N LEU A 268 8.78 14.60 -0.95
CA LEU A 268 8.12 14.28 0.33
C LEU A 268 9.19 14.15 1.44
N VAL A 269 10.40 13.73 1.04
CA VAL A 269 11.60 13.71 1.86
C VAL A 269 12.26 15.09 2.03
N LYS A 270 12.13 16.05 1.10
CA LYS A 270 12.67 17.42 1.26
C LYS A 270 11.76 18.39 2.02
N CYS A 271 10.45 18.14 2.14
CA CYS A 271 9.51 19.09 2.76
C CYS A 271 9.62 19.27 4.30
N CYS A 272 10.49 18.54 5.02
CA CYS A 272 10.71 18.75 6.47
C CYS A 272 11.96 19.61 6.82
N LYS A 273 12.50 20.40 5.89
CA LYS A 273 13.50 21.42 6.23
C LYS A 273 13.10 22.79 5.68
N CYS A 274 12.16 23.43 6.34
CA CYS A 274 11.94 24.88 6.32
C CYS A 274 11.36 25.32 7.68
N SER A 275 12.23 25.30 8.69
CA SER A 275 12.25 26.21 9.84
C SER A 275 13.64 26.11 10.46
#